data_AF-A0A958D019-F1
#
_entry.id   AF-A0A958D019-F1
#
_cell.length_a   1.000
_cell.length_b   1.000
_cell.length_c   1.000
_cell.angle_alpha   90.00
_cell.angle_beta   90.00
_cell.angle_gamma   90.00
#
_symmetry.space_group_name_H-M   'P 1'
#
loop_
_entity.id
_entity.type
_entity.pdbx_description
1 polymer ?
#
loop_
_entity_poly.entity_id
_entity_poly.type
_entity_poly.pdbx_seq_one_letter_code
_entity_poly.pdbx_strand_id
1 'polypeptide(L)' 'MDNVGIVVESLDAAISFFTELGMTLEGRGTIEGEWAGRVTGLGDQRVEIAMM' A
#
# COMPACT_ATOMS: atom_id res chain seq x y z
N MET A 1 -8.19 -15.01 3.66
CA MET A 1 -7.37 -13.87 4.11
C MET A 1 -6.72 -13.35 2.85
N ASP A 2 -7.08 -12.14 2.42
CA ASP A 2 -6.73 -11.63 1.09
C ASP A 2 -5.34 -10.99 1.04
N ASN A 3 -4.92 -10.31 2.11
CA ASN A 3 -3.59 -9.70 2.24
C ASN A 3 -3.28 -9.34 3.70
N VAL A 4 -2.06 -8.86 3.93
CA VAL A 4 -1.60 -8.22 5.17
C VAL A 4 -1.05 -6.84 4.81
N GLY A 5 -1.55 -5.79 5.47
CA GLY A 5 -1.09 -4.41 5.25
C GLY A 5 0.14 -4.05 6.09
N ILE A 6 1.13 -3.41 5.48
CA ILE A 6 2.35 -2.91 6.14
C ILE A 6 2.51 -1.43 5.79
N VAL A 7 2.54 -0.56 6.81
CA VAL A 7 2.82 0.87 6.62
C VAL A 7 4.33 1.08 6.62
N VAL A 8 4.85 1.70 5.57
CA VAL A 8 6.29 1.92 5.36
C VAL A 8 6.56 3.38 5.00
N GLU A 9 7.79 3.83 5.24
CA GLU A 9 8.23 5.17 4.84
C GLU A 9 8.50 5.27 3.33
N SER A 10 9.01 4.19 2.71
CA SER A 10 9.32 4.15 1.28
C SER A 10 8.76 2.88 0.62
N LEU A 11 7.83 3.07 -0.32
CA LEU A 11 7.30 1.96 -1.13
C LEU A 11 8.36 1.36 -2.04
N ASP A 12 9.23 2.18 -2.63
CA ASP A 12 10.29 1.68 -3.52
C ASP A 12 11.25 0.73 -2.78
N ALA A 13 11.63 1.10 -1.56
CA ALA A 13 12.47 0.25 -0.71
C ALA A 13 11.74 -1.05 -0.31
N ALA A 14 10.45 -0.96 0.05
CA ALA A 14 9.66 -2.13 0.44
C ALA A 14 9.43 -3.09 -0.74
N ILE A 15 9.10 -2.57 -1.93
CA ILE A 15 8.96 -3.36 -3.16
C ILE A 15 10.27 -4.09 -3.46
N SER A 16 11.41 -3.40 -3.44
CA SER A 16 12.73 -4.02 -3.67
C SER A 16 12.99 -5.16 -2.69
N PHE A 17 12.73 -4.92 -1.40
CA PHE A 17 12.92 -5.93 -0.35
C PHE A 17 12.03 -7.18 -0.58
N PHE A 18 10.73 -7.00 -0.82
CA PHE A 18 9.83 -8.13 -1.01
C PHE A 18 10.03 -8.86 -2.35
N THR A 19 10.50 -8.16 -3.38
CA THR A 19 10.93 -8.80 -4.63
C THR A 19 12.13 -9.71 -4.43
N GLU A 20 13.12 -9.32 -3.60
CA GLU A 20 14.23 -10.21 -3.23
C GLU A 20 13.78 -11.45 -2.45
N LEU A 21 12.67 -11.35 -1.71
CA LEU A 21 12.03 -12.48 -1.04
C LEU A 21 11.17 -13.36 -1.98
N GLY A 22 11.07 -13.02 -3.27
CA GLY A 22 10.37 -13.80 -4.29
C GLY A 22 8.94 -13.37 -4.58
N MET A 23 8.49 -12.22 -4.06
CA MET A 23 7.17 -11.65 -4.38
C MET A 23 7.22 -10.83 -5.68
N THR A 24 6.05 -10.59 -6.30
CA THR A 24 5.98 -9.90 -7.59
C THR A 24 5.01 -8.73 -7.50
N LEU A 25 5.44 -7.53 -7.86
CA LEU A 25 4.55 -6.37 -7.87
C LEU A 25 3.33 -6.62 -8.79
N GLU A 26 2.16 -6.75 -8.18
CA GLU A 26 0.88 -6.93 -8.88
C GLU A 26 0.32 -5.59 -9.37
N GLY A 27 0.49 -4.53 -8.57
CA GLY A 27 -0.03 -3.21 -8.92
C GLY A 27 0.40 -2.13 -7.95
N ARG A 28 0.40 -0.88 -8.42
CA ARG A 28 0.71 0.31 -7.64
C ARG A 28 -0.30 1.41 -7.97
N GLY A 29 -0.70 2.17 -6.96
CA GLY A 29 -1.63 3.26 -7.15
C GLY A 29 -1.70 4.21 -5.98
N THR A 30 -2.25 5.40 -6.23
CA THR A 30 -2.59 6.37 -5.18
C THR A 30 -4.09 6.32 -4.92
N ILE A 31 -4.47 6.25 -3.65
CA ILE A 31 -5.85 6.31 -3.18
C ILE A 31 -6.07 7.68 -2.53
N GLU A 32 -6.96 8.47 -3.12
CA GLU A 32 -7.35 9.81 -2.64
C GLU A 32 -8.87 9.91 -2.43
N GLY A 33 -9.60 8.82 -2.62
CA GLY A 33 -11.05 8.80 -2.45
C GLY A 33 -11.41 8.94 -0.97
N GLU A 34 -12.36 9.83 -0.68
CA GLU A 34 -12.89 10.08 0.69
C GLU A 34 -13.35 8.77 1.39
N TRP A 35 -13.76 7.77 0.61
CA TRP A 35 -14.14 6.46 1.13
C TRP A 35 -13.02 5.80 1.96
N ALA A 36 -11.76 5.94 1.58
CA ALA A 36 -10.62 5.38 2.30
C ALA A 36 -10.43 6.07 3.66
N GLY A 37 -10.68 7.39 3.68
CA GLY A 37 -10.82 8.21 4.88
C GLY A 37 -11.81 7.66 5.89
N ARG A 38 -12.99 7.29 5.41
CA ARG A 38 -14.07 6.73 6.24
C ARG A 38 -13.77 5.33 6.75
N VAL A 39 -13.06 4.50 5.98
CA VAL A 39 -12.70 3.13 6.39
C VAL A 39 -11.66 3.14 7.52
N THR A 40 -10.65 4.01 7.43
CA THR A 40 -9.56 4.09 8.43
C THR A 40 -9.87 5.00 9.60
N GLY A 41 -10.87 5.89 9.48
CA GLY A 41 -11.23 6.89 10.49
C GLY A 41 -10.30 8.11 10.51
N LEU A 42 -9.40 8.25 9.54
CA LEU A 42 -8.42 9.36 9.47
C LEU A 42 -8.95 10.59 8.72
N GLY A 43 -10.15 10.52 8.12
CA GLY A 43 -10.71 11.61 7.33
C GLY A 43 -9.96 11.82 6.03
N ASP A 44 -9.65 13.07 5.68
CA ASP A 44 -8.95 13.41 4.44
C ASP A 44 -7.54 12.81 4.44
N GLN A 45 -7.30 11.86 3.53
CA GLN A 45 -6.01 11.20 3.38
C GLN A 45 -5.68 10.94 1.92
N ARG A 46 -4.38 10.86 1.68
CA ARG A 46 -3.78 10.42 0.43
C ARG A 46 -2.77 9.34 0.78
N VAL A 47 -2.99 8.13 0.26
CA VAL A 47 -2.12 6.98 0.52
C VAL A 47 -1.66 6.42 -0.80
N GLU A 48 -0.37 6.11 -0.89
CA GLU A 48 0.16 5.31 -1.98
C GLU A 48 0.24 3.84 -1.53
N ILE A 49 -0.16 2.92 -2.40
CA ILE A 49 -0.12 1.49 -2.13
C ILE A 49 0.60 0.73 -3.23
N ALA A 50 1.23 -0.36 -2.86
CA ALA A 50 1.76 -1.38 -3.75
C ALA A 50 1.24 -2.75 -3.29
N MET A 51 0.62 -3.48 -4.20
CA MET A 51 0.23 -4.88 -4.01
C MET A 51 1.32 -5.75 -4.61
N MET A 52 1.78 -6.74 -3.84
CA MET A 52 2.89 -7.65 -4.14
C MET A 52 2.41 -9.09 -4.26
#